data_AF-A0A3D6BZF5-F1
#
_entry.id   AF-A0A3D6BZF5-F1
#
_cell.length_a   1.000
_cell.length_b   1.000
_cell.length_c   1.000
_cell.angle_alpha   90.00
_cell.angle_beta   90.00
_cell.angle_gamma   90.00
#
_symmetry.space_group_name_H-M   'P 1'
#
loop_
_entity.id
_entity.type
_entity.pdbx_description
1 polymer ?
#
loop_
_entity_poly.entity_id
_entity_poly.type
_entity_poly.pdbx_seq_one_letter_code
_entity_poly.pdbx_strand_id
1 'polypeptide(L)'
;ACHGKGSWHAALPKTQVFEKRQTIVNPAKLTMGVAAQICGACHNRGKSTAKKGSGWPVGYEPGKALSAYYSSTSFEKGDVKHVYANEFSKGHHQQFIDWQQSKHSSEGVTCTSCHYVHQIGMPQTRSQTGKPGSMQCFECHVQVNTNMAHSIHSFANCIGCHMPRIAKSAESGDIRSHVFVTLLPEDTLNNSQIPNSCQTCHKHKNDDLNDLQAAWKALAVLPKPEGKEIEAVEYKYTR
;
A
#
# COMPACT_ATOMS: atom_id res chain seq x y z
N ALA A 1 -18.72 11.63 -3.44
CA ALA A 1 -17.25 11.78 -3.41
C ALA A 1 -16.58 11.03 -4.55
N CYS A 2 -16.75 9.72 -4.70
CA CYS A 2 -16.05 8.92 -5.73
C CYS A 2 -16.71 8.93 -7.12
N HIS A 3 -18.02 9.20 -7.20
CA HIS A 3 -18.81 9.13 -8.43
C HIS A 3 -19.19 10.51 -9.01
N GLY A 4 -18.70 11.60 -8.41
CA GLY A 4 -19.08 12.96 -8.77
C GLY A 4 -20.46 13.36 -8.24
N LYS A 5 -21.02 14.44 -8.79
CA LYS A 5 -22.35 14.97 -8.45
C LYS A 5 -23.43 14.14 -9.14
N GLY A 6 -24.42 13.64 -8.39
CA GLY A 6 -25.42 12.71 -8.89
C GLY A 6 -26.80 13.30 -9.20
N SER A 7 -27.00 14.61 -9.14
CA SER A 7 -28.33 15.23 -9.28
C SER A 7 -28.99 14.91 -10.63
N TRP A 8 -28.24 15.05 -11.73
CA TRP A 8 -28.70 14.71 -13.07
C TRP A 8 -28.98 13.20 -13.21
N HIS A 9 -28.10 12.37 -12.66
CA HIS A 9 -28.32 10.92 -12.64
C HIS A 9 -29.61 10.55 -11.90
N ALA A 10 -29.90 11.17 -10.76
CA ALA A 10 -31.10 10.90 -9.98
C ALA A 10 -32.38 11.37 -10.69
N ALA A 11 -32.34 12.51 -11.39
CA ALA A 11 -33.49 13.09 -12.09
C ALA A 11 -33.96 12.28 -13.31
N LEU A 12 -33.08 11.51 -13.95
CA LEU A 12 -33.42 10.72 -15.13
C LEU A 12 -34.19 9.43 -14.76
N PRO A 13 -35.25 9.06 -15.52
CA PRO A 13 -35.98 7.81 -15.33
C PRO A 13 -35.06 6.58 -15.41
N LYS A 14 -35.41 5.49 -14.71
CA LYS A 14 -34.66 4.21 -14.77
C LYS A 14 -34.57 3.63 -16.19
N THR A 15 -35.54 3.95 -17.05
CA THR A 15 -35.62 3.49 -18.44
C THR A 15 -34.64 4.21 -19.37
N GLN A 16 -34.16 5.41 -19.02
CA GLN A 16 -33.17 6.17 -19.80
C GLN A 16 -31.74 5.74 -19.46
N VAL A 17 -31.44 4.46 -19.69
CA VAL A 17 -30.24 3.79 -19.19
C VAL A 17 -28.95 4.45 -19.73
N PHE A 18 -28.93 4.87 -20.99
CA PHE A 18 -27.72 5.41 -21.63
C PHE A 18 -27.40 6.81 -21.12
N GLU A 19 -28.38 7.71 -21.12
CA GLU A 19 -28.26 9.09 -20.63
C GLU A 19 -27.91 9.09 -19.13
N LYS A 20 -28.56 8.22 -18.35
CA LYS A 20 -28.31 8.08 -16.92
C LYS A 20 -26.89 7.59 -16.63
N ARG A 21 -26.28 6.78 -17.50
CA ARG A 21 -24.88 6.35 -17.35
C ARG A 21 -23.87 7.46 -17.67
N GLN A 22 -24.20 8.41 -18.52
CA GLN A 22 -23.32 9.54 -18.88
C GLN A 22 -23.30 10.65 -17.81
N THR A 23 -24.31 10.69 -16.95
CA THR A 23 -24.47 11.74 -15.93
C THR A 23 -23.78 11.41 -14.60
N ILE A 24 -23.05 10.30 -14.52
CA ILE A 24 -22.33 9.89 -13.31
C ILE A 24 -20.98 9.26 -13.66
N VAL A 25 -19.96 9.53 -12.85
CA VAL A 25 -18.64 8.94 -13.06
C VAL A 25 -18.67 7.49 -12.60
N ASN A 26 -18.20 6.58 -13.46
CA ASN A 26 -17.91 5.20 -13.08
C ASN A 26 -16.39 5.01 -13.03
N PRO A 27 -15.77 4.91 -11.84
CA PRO A 27 -14.33 4.69 -11.69
C PRO A 27 -13.79 3.50 -12.50
N ALA A 28 -14.58 2.43 -12.66
CA ALA A 28 -14.17 1.25 -13.43
C ALA A 28 -14.05 1.51 -14.95
N LYS A 29 -14.54 2.66 -15.44
CA LYS A 29 -14.41 3.08 -16.84
C LYS A 29 -13.29 4.11 -17.06
N LEU A 30 -12.62 4.56 -16.00
CA LEU A 30 -11.51 5.49 -16.09
C LEU A 30 -10.21 4.74 -16.36
N THR A 31 -9.20 5.42 -16.90
CA THR A 31 -7.85 4.88 -16.92
C THR A 31 -7.36 4.68 -15.48
N MET A 32 -6.56 3.64 -15.25
CA MET A 32 -6.17 3.22 -13.89
C MET A 32 -5.53 4.35 -13.06
N GLY A 33 -4.65 5.15 -13.67
CA GLY A 33 -4.03 6.30 -13.01
C GLY A 33 -5.02 7.41 -12.63
N VAL A 34 -6.09 7.62 -13.41
CA VAL A 34 -7.14 8.60 -13.08
C VAL A 34 -8.10 8.03 -12.03
N ALA A 35 -8.40 6.72 -12.07
CA ALA A 35 -9.19 6.06 -11.04
C ALA A 35 -8.51 6.14 -9.67
N ALA A 36 -7.21 5.88 -9.58
CA ALA A 36 -6.45 5.96 -8.33
C ALA A 36 -6.43 7.38 -7.73
N GLN A 37 -6.49 8.42 -8.56
CA GLN A 37 -6.54 9.81 -8.11
C GLN A 37 -7.83 10.16 -7.34
N ILE A 38 -8.91 9.39 -7.52
CA ILE A 38 -10.12 9.52 -6.71
C ILE A 38 -9.80 9.18 -5.24
N CYS A 39 -9.03 8.12 -5.02
CA CYS A 39 -8.54 7.75 -3.70
C CYS A 39 -7.52 8.79 -3.18
N GLY A 40 -6.62 9.23 -4.07
CA GLY A 40 -5.63 10.27 -3.79
C GLY A 40 -6.22 11.64 -3.43
N ALA A 41 -7.50 11.90 -3.72
CA ALA A 41 -8.16 13.13 -3.27
C ALA A 41 -8.29 13.21 -1.73
N CYS A 42 -8.25 12.06 -1.05
CA CYS A 42 -8.39 11.97 0.41
C CYS A 42 -7.21 11.25 1.08
N HIS A 43 -6.70 10.17 0.47
CA HIS A 43 -5.56 9.38 0.98
C HIS A 43 -4.21 10.00 0.60
N ASN A 44 -4.14 11.32 0.70
CA ASN A 44 -2.97 12.12 0.36
C ASN A 44 -2.85 13.29 1.34
N ARG A 45 -1.67 13.87 1.41
CA ARG A 45 -1.37 15.06 2.22
C ARG A 45 -0.66 16.09 1.38
N GLY A 46 -1.07 17.33 1.49
CA GLY A 46 -0.61 18.40 0.62
C GLY A 46 -1.45 19.66 0.74
N LYS A 47 -1.44 20.46 -0.33
CA LYS A 47 -2.13 21.76 -0.39
C LYS A 47 -2.94 21.88 -1.66
N SER A 48 -4.10 22.52 -1.56
CA SER A 48 -4.91 22.88 -2.73
C SER A 48 -4.17 23.88 -3.61
N THR A 49 -4.29 23.71 -4.92
CA THR A 49 -3.86 24.69 -5.92
C THR A 49 -4.89 25.82 -6.09
N ALA A 50 -6.18 25.51 -5.88
CA ALA A 50 -7.29 26.43 -6.12
C ALA A 50 -7.58 27.37 -4.93
N LYS A 51 -7.26 26.95 -3.70
CA LYS A 51 -7.50 27.76 -2.50
C LYS A 51 -6.34 27.69 -1.51
N LYS A 52 -5.64 28.82 -1.34
CA LYS A 52 -4.54 28.94 -0.39
C LYS A 52 -5.00 28.60 1.04
N GLY A 53 -4.22 27.78 1.74
CA GLY A 53 -4.50 27.34 3.11
C GLY A 53 -5.40 26.10 3.23
N SER A 54 -6.00 25.63 2.13
CA SER A 54 -6.80 24.39 2.16
C SER A 54 -5.91 23.15 2.03
N GLY A 55 -6.07 22.22 2.98
CA GLY A 55 -5.38 20.92 3.02
C GLY A 55 -6.07 19.81 2.22
N TRP A 56 -7.09 20.11 1.42
CA TRP A 56 -7.84 19.15 0.60
C TRP A 56 -8.01 19.70 -0.84
N PRO A 57 -8.31 18.87 -1.86
CA PRO A 57 -8.38 19.29 -3.25
C PRO A 57 -9.68 20.05 -3.56
N VAL A 58 -9.72 21.34 -3.25
CA VAL A 58 -10.91 22.19 -3.44
C VAL A 58 -11.37 22.17 -4.89
N GLY A 59 -12.62 21.76 -5.12
CA GLY A 59 -13.23 21.73 -6.45
C GLY A 59 -12.86 20.51 -7.31
N TYR A 60 -12.11 19.54 -6.77
CA TYR A 60 -11.83 18.29 -7.47
C TYR A 60 -13.11 17.50 -7.73
N GLU A 61 -13.21 16.96 -8.94
CA GLU A 61 -14.28 16.06 -9.36
C GLU A 61 -13.65 14.77 -9.93
N PRO A 62 -14.17 13.58 -9.57
CA PRO A 62 -13.70 12.32 -10.10
C PRO A 62 -13.61 12.30 -11.62
N GLY A 63 -12.57 11.69 -12.16
CA GLY A 63 -12.27 11.70 -13.60
C GLY A 63 -11.40 12.86 -14.07
N LYS A 64 -11.17 13.88 -13.24
CA LYS A 64 -10.20 14.95 -13.51
C LYS A 64 -8.81 14.59 -12.98
N ALA A 65 -7.79 15.27 -13.49
CA ALA A 65 -6.44 15.18 -12.95
C ALA A 65 -6.34 15.89 -11.60
N LEU A 66 -6.02 15.15 -10.54
CA LEU A 66 -5.87 15.64 -9.17
C LEU A 66 -4.77 16.70 -9.07
N SER A 67 -3.70 16.59 -9.85
CA SER A 67 -2.58 17.55 -9.86
C SER A 67 -3.01 18.97 -10.22
N ALA A 68 -4.10 19.14 -10.96
CA ALA A 68 -4.68 20.47 -11.24
C ALA A 68 -5.33 21.12 -10.01
N TYR A 69 -5.69 20.33 -8.99
CA TYR A 69 -6.42 20.76 -7.79
C TYR A 69 -5.60 20.65 -6.51
N TYR A 70 -4.51 19.88 -6.52
CA TYR A 70 -3.78 19.49 -5.33
C TYR A 70 -2.31 19.20 -5.62
N SER A 71 -1.44 19.69 -4.74
CA SER A 71 -0.01 19.35 -4.74
C SER A 71 0.29 18.53 -3.49
N SER A 72 0.72 17.28 -3.70
CA SER A 72 1.21 16.41 -2.62
C SER A 72 2.41 17.05 -1.91
N THR A 73 2.52 16.78 -0.62
CA THR A 73 3.65 17.20 0.20
C THR A 73 4.90 16.44 -0.18
N SER A 74 6.07 17.01 0.10
CA SER A 74 7.37 16.38 -0.16
C SER A 74 8.44 16.90 0.80
N PHE A 75 9.46 16.08 1.03
CA PHE A 75 10.61 16.40 1.87
C PHE A 75 11.44 17.51 1.26
N GLU A 76 11.71 17.42 -0.06
CA GLU A 76 12.42 18.45 -0.82
C GLU A 76 11.71 19.81 -0.75
N LYS A 77 10.38 19.81 -0.64
CA LYS A 77 9.56 21.03 -0.45
C LYS A 77 9.50 21.51 1.01
N GLY A 78 10.29 20.90 1.89
CA GLY A 78 10.46 21.29 3.29
C GLY A 78 9.53 20.60 4.29
N ASP A 79 8.71 19.62 3.89
CA ASP A 79 7.81 18.92 4.82
C ASP A 79 8.45 17.71 5.50
N VAL A 80 9.51 17.97 6.29
CA VAL A 80 10.25 16.97 7.06
C VAL A 80 9.42 16.31 8.20
N LYS A 81 8.22 16.84 8.45
CA LYS A 81 7.33 16.34 9.51
C LYS A 81 6.47 15.18 9.02
N HIS A 82 6.02 15.21 7.77
CA HIS A 82 5.07 14.24 7.23
C HIS A 82 5.67 13.28 6.21
N VAL A 83 6.88 13.51 5.74
CA VAL A 83 7.61 12.57 4.88
C VAL A 83 9.07 12.46 5.33
N TYR A 84 9.66 11.30 5.08
CA TYR A 84 11.09 11.03 5.30
C TYR A 84 11.93 11.59 4.15
N ALA A 85 13.25 11.62 4.32
CA ALA A 85 14.17 12.15 3.29
C ALA A 85 14.16 11.37 1.97
N ASN A 86 13.65 10.14 1.97
CA ASN A 86 13.39 9.31 0.78
C ASN A 86 11.96 9.47 0.24
N GLU A 87 11.25 10.53 0.63
CA GLU A 87 9.86 10.85 0.25
C GLU A 87 8.80 9.85 0.76
N PHE A 88 9.19 8.91 1.62
CA PHE A 88 8.25 7.93 2.18
C PHE A 88 7.38 8.55 3.27
N SER A 89 6.14 8.09 3.37
CA SER A 89 5.16 8.66 4.28
C SER A 89 5.49 8.43 5.75
N LYS A 90 5.34 9.49 6.55
CA LYS A 90 5.59 9.51 8.00
C LYS A 90 4.33 9.76 8.83
N GLY A 91 3.24 10.20 8.21
CA GLY A 91 2.02 10.64 8.88
C GLY A 91 0.72 10.01 8.36
N HIS A 92 -0.38 10.62 8.78
CA HIS A 92 -1.74 10.11 8.57
C HIS A 92 -2.23 10.37 7.14
N HIS A 93 -2.81 9.33 6.52
CA HIS A 93 -3.45 9.32 5.18
C HIS A 93 -2.54 9.75 4.01
N GLN A 94 -1.44 9.05 3.80
CA GLN A 94 -0.49 9.36 2.72
C GLN A 94 -0.25 8.17 1.79
N GLN A 95 -1.16 7.18 1.78
CA GLN A 95 -1.04 5.96 0.98
C GLN A 95 -0.88 6.26 -0.51
N PHE A 96 -1.47 7.35 -1.00
CA PHE A 96 -1.33 7.76 -2.40
C PHE A 96 0.09 8.23 -2.73
N ILE A 97 0.77 8.94 -1.82
CA ILE A 97 2.16 9.38 -2.01
C ILE A 97 3.05 8.13 -2.17
N ASP A 98 2.91 7.17 -1.24
CA ASP A 98 3.69 5.94 -1.31
C ASP A 98 3.36 5.09 -2.55
N TRP A 99 2.09 5.03 -2.95
CA TRP A 99 1.67 4.27 -4.13
C TRP A 99 2.24 4.90 -5.42
N GLN A 100 2.21 6.23 -5.57
CA GLN A 100 2.65 6.92 -6.78
C GLN A 100 4.11 6.62 -7.16
N GLN A 101 4.96 6.39 -6.17
CA GLN A 101 6.38 6.06 -6.32
C GLN A 101 6.65 4.55 -6.44
N SER A 102 5.62 3.71 -6.37
CA SER A 102 5.76 2.25 -6.40
C SER A 102 5.72 1.67 -7.82
N LYS A 103 6.27 0.46 -7.97
CA LYS A 103 6.10 -0.34 -9.21
C LYS A 103 4.65 -0.71 -9.49
N HIS A 104 3.82 -0.85 -8.45
CA HIS A 104 2.38 -1.07 -8.65
C HIS A 104 1.73 0.07 -9.44
N SER A 105 2.09 1.32 -9.15
CA SER A 105 1.58 2.46 -9.93
C SER A 105 2.05 2.44 -11.38
N SER A 106 3.30 2.03 -11.66
CA SER A 106 3.80 1.97 -13.05
C SER A 106 3.21 0.81 -13.85
N GLU A 107 2.90 -0.31 -13.20
CA GLU A 107 2.32 -1.51 -13.82
C GLU A 107 0.78 -1.52 -13.83
N GLY A 108 0.13 -0.40 -13.44
CA GLY A 108 -1.32 -0.27 -13.50
C GLY A 108 -2.10 -0.97 -12.36
N VAL A 109 -1.42 -1.41 -11.31
CA VAL A 109 -2.05 -1.93 -10.08
C VAL A 109 -2.51 -0.73 -9.24
N THR A 110 -3.80 -0.66 -8.93
CA THR A 110 -4.43 0.49 -8.26
C THR A 110 -4.89 0.15 -6.86
N CYS A 111 -5.41 1.15 -6.13
CA CYS A 111 -6.01 0.96 -4.81
C CYS A 111 -7.08 -0.14 -4.84
N THR A 112 -7.92 -0.17 -5.88
CA THR A 112 -9.01 -1.14 -6.07
C THR A 112 -8.54 -2.52 -6.52
N SER A 113 -7.26 -2.70 -6.86
CA SER A 113 -6.68 -4.02 -7.08
C SER A 113 -6.51 -4.79 -5.78
N CYS A 114 -6.40 -4.09 -4.63
CA CYS A 114 -6.30 -4.71 -3.31
C CYS A 114 -7.50 -4.43 -2.42
N HIS A 115 -8.12 -3.25 -2.55
CA HIS A 115 -9.24 -2.82 -1.72
C HIS A 115 -10.58 -2.96 -2.44
N TYR A 116 -11.59 -3.46 -1.75
CA TYR A 116 -12.96 -3.30 -2.19
C TYR A 116 -13.52 -1.98 -1.66
N VAL A 117 -14.39 -1.35 -2.44
CA VAL A 117 -15.02 -0.06 -2.08
C VAL A 117 -16.53 -0.18 -1.89
N HIS A 118 -17.09 -1.29 -2.36
CA HIS A 118 -18.49 -1.67 -2.16
C HIS A 118 -18.52 -3.14 -1.78
N GLN A 119 -19.32 -3.48 -0.77
CA GLN A 119 -19.61 -4.87 -0.44
C GLN A 119 -21.00 -4.96 0.17
N ILE A 120 -21.59 -6.15 0.07
CA ILE A 120 -22.81 -6.50 0.78
C ILE A 120 -22.41 -7.44 1.92
N GLY A 121 -22.88 -7.17 3.13
CA GLY A 121 -22.57 -7.97 4.31
C GLY A 121 -21.32 -7.50 5.05
N MET A 122 -20.79 -8.39 5.90
CA MET A 122 -19.70 -8.05 6.81
C MET A 122 -18.35 -7.99 6.08
N PRO A 123 -17.50 -7.00 6.39
CA PRO A 123 -16.16 -6.90 5.86
C PRO A 123 -15.34 -8.15 6.16
N GLN A 124 -14.74 -8.72 5.11
CA GLN A 124 -13.80 -9.85 5.24
C GLN A 124 -12.56 -9.46 6.05
N THR A 125 -12.16 -8.19 5.97
CA THR A 125 -10.99 -7.65 6.68
C THR A 125 -11.26 -6.25 7.19
N ARG A 126 -10.62 -5.86 8.31
CA ARG A 126 -10.73 -4.52 8.91
C ARG A 126 -10.31 -3.40 7.94
N SER A 127 -9.37 -3.68 7.05
CA SER A 127 -8.80 -2.71 6.10
C SER A 127 -9.47 -2.71 4.73
N GLN A 128 -10.62 -3.37 4.58
CA GLN A 128 -11.37 -3.45 3.32
C GLN A 128 -10.55 -4.02 2.16
N THR A 129 -9.72 -5.01 2.43
CA THR A 129 -8.91 -5.72 1.44
C THR A 129 -9.61 -6.99 0.95
N GLY A 130 -9.39 -7.36 -0.32
CA GLY A 130 -9.99 -8.56 -0.92
C GLY A 130 -9.57 -9.87 -0.24
N LYS A 131 -8.37 -9.91 0.34
CA LYS A 131 -7.82 -11.04 1.09
C LYS A 131 -7.14 -10.57 2.38
N PRO A 132 -7.03 -11.44 3.40
CA PRO A 132 -6.38 -11.09 4.67
C PRO A 132 -4.85 -11.10 4.55
N GLY A 133 -4.20 -10.07 5.12
CA GLY A 133 -2.75 -10.06 5.33
C GLY A 133 -1.94 -10.23 4.04
N SER A 134 -0.92 -11.09 4.07
CA SER A 134 -0.07 -11.39 2.90
C SER A 134 -0.81 -12.12 1.77
N MET A 135 -2.02 -12.67 2.01
CA MET A 135 -2.76 -13.45 1.00
C MET A 135 -3.13 -12.63 -0.24
N GLN A 136 -3.31 -11.32 -0.11
CA GLN A 136 -3.58 -10.44 -1.25
C GLN A 136 -2.37 -10.37 -2.21
N CYS A 137 -1.15 -10.49 -1.69
CA CYS A 137 0.05 -10.42 -2.50
C CYS A 137 0.13 -11.62 -3.44
N PHE A 138 -0.31 -12.79 -2.95
CA PHE A 138 -0.29 -14.05 -3.68
C PHE A 138 -1.28 -14.16 -4.83
N GLU A 139 -2.25 -13.23 -4.94
CA GLU A 139 -3.17 -13.20 -6.09
C GLU A 139 -2.44 -12.85 -7.39
N CYS A 140 -1.32 -12.14 -7.31
CA CYS A 140 -0.49 -11.79 -8.47
C CYS A 140 0.97 -12.26 -8.31
N HIS A 141 1.56 -12.10 -7.12
CA HIS A 141 2.88 -12.60 -6.81
C HIS A 141 2.81 -14.07 -6.40
N VAL A 142 2.52 -14.93 -7.38
CA VAL A 142 2.64 -16.37 -7.19
C VAL A 142 4.11 -16.65 -6.87
N GLN A 143 4.41 -16.92 -5.60
CA GLN A 143 5.76 -17.29 -5.20
C GLN A 143 6.06 -18.65 -5.82
N VAL A 144 6.77 -18.62 -6.95
CA VAL A 144 7.36 -19.82 -7.57
C VAL A 144 8.50 -20.38 -6.70
N ASN A 145 8.90 -19.61 -5.67
CA ASN A 145 10.05 -19.90 -4.83
C ASN A 145 9.64 -20.44 -3.45
N THR A 146 9.83 -21.74 -3.24
CA THR A 146 9.58 -22.47 -1.99
C THR A 146 10.65 -22.25 -0.92
N ASN A 147 11.68 -21.45 -1.22
CA ASN A 147 12.86 -21.36 -0.36
C ASN A 147 12.63 -20.74 1.00
N MET A 148 11.52 -20.01 1.19
CA MET A 148 11.24 -19.35 2.46
C MET A 148 12.41 -18.46 2.96
N ALA A 149 13.38 -18.12 2.09
CA ALA A 149 14.61 -17.41 2.45
C ALA A 149 14.34 -15.99 2.96
N HIS A 150 13.14 -15.48 2.69
CA HIS A 150 12.63 -14.20 3.18
C HIS A 150 11.41 -14.34 4.11
N SER A 151 11.13 -15.54 4.62
CA SER A 151 10.15 -15.75 5.69
C SER A 151 10.89 -15.96 7.01
N ILE A 152 10.85 -14.94 7.87
CA ILE A 152 11.34 -15.02 9.25
C ILE A 152 10.38 -15.89 10.12
N HIS A 153 9.18 -16.18 9.62
CA HIS A 153 8.17 -17.03 10.26
C HIS A 153 7.86 -18.24 9.38
N SER A 154 7.18 -19.25 9.94
CA SER A 154 6.70 -20.45 9.23
C SER A 154 5.71 -20.18 8.10
N PHE A 155 5.33 -18.91 7.87
CA PHE A 155 4.53 -18.44 6.76
C PHE A 155 5.11 -17.15 6.19
N ALA A 156 4.89 -16.91 4.90
CA ALA A 156 5.37 -15.72 4.22
C ALA A 156 4.71 -14.44 4.76
N ASN A 157 5.53 -13.49 5.23
CA ASN A 157 5.08 -12.20 5.76
C ASN A 157 5.47 -11.05 4.83
N CYS A 158 4.83 -10.97 3.66
CA CYS A 158 5.13 -9.96 2.63
C CYS A 158 4.93 -8.54 3.18
N ILE A 159 3.77 -8.29 3.81
CA ILE A 159 3.40 -6.96 4.32
C ILE A 159 4.23 -6.52 5.54
N GLY A 160 4.89 -7.44 6.24
CA GLY A 160 5.79 -7.11 7.34
C GLY A 160 7.01 -6.34 6.86
N CYS A 161 7.62 -6.83 5.77
CA CYS A 161 8.85 -6.25 5.23
C CYS A 161 8.58 -5.20 4.15
N HIS A 162 7.61 -5.44 3.25
CA HIS A 162 7.34 -4.57 2.10
C HIS A 162 6.33 -3.45 2.39
N MET A 163 5.57 -3.56 3.48
CA MET A 163 4.61 -2.54 3.92
C MET A 163 4.80 -2.24 5.42
N PRO A 164 6.03 -1.87 5.84
CA PRO A 164 6.36 -1.70 7.25
C PRO A 164 5.57 -0.55 7.88
N ARG A 165 5.43 -0.60 9.20
CA ARG A 165 4.72 0.41 10.00
C ARG A 165 5.66 1.58 10.31
N ILE A 166 5.86 2.44 9.32
CA ILE A 166 6.78 3.58 9.40
C ILE A 166 6.06 4.93 9.58
N ALA A 167 4.74 4.95 9.43
CA ALA A 167 3.92 6.14 9.58
C ALA A 167 3.21 6.15 10.94
N LYS A 168 3.01 7.34 11.51
CA LYS A 168 2.23 7.55 12.74
C LYS A 168 0.80 7.93 12.40
N SER A 169 -0.16 7.31 13.09
CA SER A 169 -1.59 7.60 13.05
C SER A 169 -2.14 7.81 14.46
N ALA A 170 -3.40 8.25 14.56
CA ALA A 170 -4.08 8.41 15.86
C ALA A 170 -4.24 7.06 16.60
N GLU A 171 -4.43 5.98 15.84
CA GLU A 171 -4.44 4.61 16.37
C GLU A 171 -3.09 3.93 16.11
N SER A 172 -2.50 3.31 17.14
CA SER A 172 -1.22 2.61 17.01
C SER A 172 -1.34 1.41 16.07
N GLY A 173 -0.48 1.34 15.04
CA GLY A 173 -0.39 0.20 14.13
C GLY A 173 -1.50 0.08 13.08
N ASP A 174 -2.37 1.10 12.98
CA ASP A 174 -3.49 1.16 12.03
C ASP A 174 -3.04 1.42 10.58
N ILE A 175 -1.90 2.08 10.39
CA ILE A 175 -1.36 2.39 9.06
C ILE A 175 -0.14 1.53 8.73
N ARG A 176 -0.23 0.86 7.58
CA ARG A 176 0.91 0.28 6.87
C ARG A 176 1.30 1.20 5.72
N SER A 177 2.62 1.36 5.54
CA SER A 177 3.13 2.07 4.37
C SER A 177 2.73 1.37 3.08
N HIS A 178 2.56 2.13 2.01
CA HIS A 178 2.25 1.61 0.67
C HIS A 178 3.47 1.73 -0.24
N VAL A 179 4.69 1.61 0.32
CA VAL A 179 5.95 1.71 -0.43
C VAL A 179 6.25 0.43 -1.21
N PHE A 180 5.71 -0.71 -0.76
CA PHE A 180 5.81 -2.05 -1.37
C PHE A 180 7.24 -2.59 -1.55
N VAL A 181 8.22 -1.94 -0.94
CA VAL A 181 9.63 -2.32 -0.96
C VAL A 181 10.13 -2.55 0.46
N THR A 182 11.10 -3.45 0.60
CA THR A 182 11.79 -3.64 1.87
C THR A 182 12.67 -2.42 2.14
N LEU A 183 12.52 -1.82 3.31
CA LEU A 183 13.40 -0.75 3.79
C LEU A 183 14.60 -1.40 4.45
N LEU A 184 15.78 -1.23 3.85
CA LEU A 184 16.98 -1.93 4.28
C LEU A 184 17.62 -1.22 5.48
N PRO A 185 18.23 -1.96 6.42
CA PRO A 185 19.04 -1.37 7.49
C PRO A 185 20.10 -0.37 6.99
N GLU A 186 20.65 -0.58 5.78
CA GLU A 186 21.58 0.34 5.12
C GLU A 186 21.02 1.76 4.94
N ASP A 187 19.72 1.92 4.68
CA ASP A 187 19.09 3.25 4.59
C ASP A 187 19.08 3.96 5.95
N THR A 188 18.85 3.21 7.03
CA THR A 188 18.93 3.72 8.42
C THR A 188 20.37 4.02 8.84
N LEU A 189 21.34 3.22 8.40
CA LEU A 189 22.77 3.48 8.63
C LEU A 189 23.20 4.80 7.98
N ASN A 190 22.75 5.05 6.74
CA ASN A 190 23.04 6.29 6.02
C ASN A 190 22.29 7.50 6.58
N ASN A 191 21.06 7.30 7.06
CA ASN A 191 20.26 8.34 7.69
C ASN A 191 19.41 7.74 8.82
N SER A 192 19.79 8.01 10.06
CA SER A 192 19.14 7.48 11.27
C SER A 192 17.68 7.88 11.44
N GLN A 193 17.20 8.88 10.67
CA GLN A 193 15.79 9.28 10.66
C GLN A 193 14.93 8.42 9.74
N ILE A 194 15.54 7.66 8.82
CA ILE A 194 14.82 6.75 7.92
C ILE A 194 14.69 5.39 8.62
N PRO A 195 13.47 4.90 8.85
CA PRO A 195 13.25 3.59 9.45
C PRO A 195 13.53 2.46 8.45
N ASN A 196 13.94 1.31 8.97
CA ASN A 196 14.09 0.07 8.20
C ASN A 196 12.99 -0.94 8.58
N SER A 197 12.73 -1.91 7.71
CA SER A 197 11.69 -2.91 7.92
C SER A 197 12.04 -3.90 9.04
N CYS A 198 13.33 -4.17 9.26
CA CYS A 198 13.81 -5.16 10.22
C CYS A 198 13.50 -4.74 11.66
N GLN A 199 13.90 -3.54 12.07
CA GLN A 199 13.70 -3.01 13.42
C GLN A 199 12.25 -2.60 13.71
N THR A 200 11.35 -2.62 12.70
CA THR A 200 9.89 -2.55 12.97
C THR A 200 9.31 -3.85 13.53
N CYS A 201 10.06 -4.95 13.45
CA CYS A 201 9.68 -6.23 14.04
C CYS A 201 10.00 -6.28 15.54
N HIS A 202 9.23 -7.06 16.30
CA HIS A 202 9.48 -7.22 17.74
C HIS A 202 10.79 -7.97 18.04
N LYS A 203 11.24 -8.88 17.15
CA LYS A 203 12.45 -9.68 17.33
C LYS A 203 13.73 -8.88 17.13
N HIS A 204 13.77 -8.09 16.06
CA HIS A 204 14.97 -7.36 15.64
C HIS A 204 14.98 -5.91 16.12
N LYS A 205 14.06 -5.51 17.00
CA LYS A 205 13.89 -4.12 17.46
C LYS A 205 15.19 -3.49 17.98
N ASN A 206 16.03 -4.29 18.61
CA ASN A 206 17.27 -3.84 19.27
C ASN A 206 18.52 -4.48 18.65
N ASP A 207 18.39 -5.16 17.51
CA ASP A 207 19.53 -5.80 16.85
C ASP A 207 20.38 -4.75 16.12
N ASP A 208 21.68 -5.01 16.00
CA ASP A 208 22.62 -4.11 15.33
C ASP A 208 22.30 -3.99 13.83
N LEU A 209 22.36 -2.78 13.31
CA LEU A 209 22.01 -2.50 11.91
C LEU A 209 22.99 -3.13 10.91
N ASN A 210 24.27 -3.22 11.25
CA ASN A 210 25.26 -3.84 10.37
C ASN A 210 25.05 -5.35 10.31
N ASP A 211 24.75 -5.97 11.45
CA ASP A 211 24.43 -7.40 11.53
C ASP A 211 23.16 -7.72 10.73
N LEU A 212 22.11 -6.90 10.87
CA LEU A 212 20.88 -7.04 10.10
C LEU A 212 21.12 -6.86 8.59
N GLN A 213 21.94 -5.88 8.20
CA GLN A 213 22.29 -5.66 6.79
C GLN A 213 23.09 -6.84 6.23
N ALA A 214 24.08 -7.34 6.98
CA ALA A 214 24.89 -8.47 6.58
C ALA A 214 24.03 -9.74 6.43
N ALA A 215 23.12 -9.99 7.39
CA ALA A 215 22.18 -11.10 7.32
C ALA A 215 21.27 -10.99 6.08
N TRP A 216 20.74 -9.81 5.77
CA TRP A 216 19.94 -9.61 4.58
C TRP A 216 20.74 -9.89 3.30
N LYS A 217 21.97 -9.37 3.19
CA LYS A 217 22.86 -9.63 2.04
C LYS A 217 23.13 -11.12 1.85
N ALA A 218 23.35 -11.85 2.95
CA ALA A 218 23.56 -13.29 2.90
C ALA A 218 22.31 -14.04 2.41
N LEU A 219 21.11 -13.64 2.86
CA LEU A 219 19.83 -14.26 2.46
C LEU A 219 19.43 -13.93 1.02
N ALA A 220 19.74 -12.72 0.54
CA ALA A 220 19.35 -12.23 -0.78
C ALA A 220 20.00 -13.00 -1.94
N VAL A 221 21.11 -13.68 -1.69
CA VAL A 221 21.88 -14.45 -2.68
C VAL A 221 21.74 -15.97 -2.52
N LEU A 222 20.92 -16.44 -1.56
CA LEU A 222 20.77 -17.87 -1.34
C LEU A 222 20.12 -18.55 -2.56
N PRO A 223 20.73 -19.61 -3.11
CA PRO A 223 20.13 -20.39 -4.17
C PRO A 223 18.88 -21.12 -3.65
N LYS A 224 18.12 -21.72 -4.57
CA LYS A 224 17.06 -22.68 -4.24
C LYS A 224 17.60 -23.80 -3.35
N PRO A 225 17.12 -24.01 -2.10
CA PRO A 225 17.22 -25.27 -1.40
C PRO A 225 16.85 -26.41 -2.33
N GLU A 226 17.88 -27.13 -2.76
CA GLU A 226 17.79 -28.45 -3.33
C GLU A 226 17.86 -29.43 -2.15
N GLY A 227 16.72 -29.65 -1.50
CA GLY A 227 16.57 -30.66 -0.45
C GLY A 227 16.05 -31.97 -1.02
N LYS A 228 16.50 -33.11 -0.45
CA LYS A 228 15.78 -34.39 -0.64
C LYS A 228 14.40 -34.27 0.00
N GLU A 229 13.39 -34.80 -0.68
CA GLU A 229 12.05 -34.97 -0.14
C GLU A 229 12.15 -35.73 1.19
N ILE A 230 11.64 -35.16 2.27
CA ILE A 230 11.66 -35.81 3.58
C ILE A 230 10.59 -36.91 3.53
N GLU A 231 11.03 -38.17 3.56
CA GLU A 231 10.11 -39.31 3.61
C GLU A 231 9.18 -39.20 4.83
N ALA A 232 7.92 -39.61 4.65
CA ALA A 232 6.94 -39.56 5.72
C ALA A 232 7.43 -40.37 6.93
N VAL A 233 7.46 -39.74 8.10
CA VAL A 233 7.76 -40.45 9.35
C VAL A 233 6.59 -41.37 9.65
N GLU A 234 6.78 -42.68 9.51
CA GLU A 234 5.75 -43.67 9.82
C GLU A 234 5.39 -43.60 11.31
N TYR A 235 4.14 -43.23 11.60
CA TYR A 235 3.59 -43.29 12.95
C TYR A 235 3.26 -44.73 13.32
N LYS A 236 4.07 -45.33 14.21
CA LYS A 236 3.74 -46.63 14.82
C LYS A 236 2.91 -46.40 16.08
N TYR A 237 1.61 -46.61 15.98
CA TYR A 237 0.72 -46.72 17.13
C TYR A 237 0.98 -48.05 17.86
N THR A 238 1.59 -48.03 19.03
CA THR A 238 1.63 -49.18 19.94
C THR A 238 0.37 -49.18 20.80
N ARG A 239 -0.43 -50.25 20.69
CA ARG A 239 -1.62 -50.51 21.52
C ARG A 239 -1.25 -50.78 22.97
#